data_AF-A0A0C2GJ55-F1
#
_entry.id   AF-A0A0C2GJ55-F1
#
_cell.length_a   1.000
_cell.length_b   1.000
_cell.length_c   1.000
_cell.angle_alpha   90.00
_cell.angle_beta   90.00
_cell.angle_gamma   90.00
#
_symmetry.space_group_name_H-M   'P 1'
#
loop_
_entity.id
_entity.type
_entity.pdbx_description
1 polymer ?
#
loop_
_entity_poly.entity_id
_entity_poly.type
_entity_poly.pdbx_seq_one_letter_code
_entity_poly.pdbx_strand_id
1 'polypeptide(L)'
;MPWLASDSCLSISLKFFKELQEHGADALLRREYGSYLTTPEPGYNVSLLFDLTALPADHSGLIQKASMLKRNCFASVFEKYFEFQETGQEGQKRAVINYREDETMYIEAKADRVTVIFSTIFKDPDDVIIGKVFLQVRFGCVLFQISQLVLVIHNLPHSDVTISCCFL
;
A
#
# COMPACT_ATOMS: atom_id res chain seq x y z
N MET A 1 37.97 12.82 14.73
CA MET A 1 36.98 11.81 15.15
C MET A 1 35.67 12.08 14.41
N PRO A 2 35.01 11.05 13.84
CA PRO A 2 34.24 11.15 12.59
C PRO A 2 32.74 11.41 12.82
N TRP A 3 32.38 12.61 13.29
CA TRP A 3 30.98 13.01 13.54
C TRP A 3 30.49 14.14 12.62
N LEU A 4 31.05 14.30 11.43
CA LEU A 4 30.45 15.13 10.39
C LEU A 4 29.58 14.22 9.52
N ALA A 5 28.42 13.83 10.03
CA ALA A 5 27.41 13.19 9.18
C ALA A 5 26.82 14.30 8.29
N SER A 6 27.47 14.57 7.17
CA SER A 6 26.96 15.43 6.11
C SER A 6 25.77 14.81 5.38
N ASP A 7 25.49 13.52 5.61
CA ASP A 7 24.41 12.79 4.96
C ASP A 7 23.43 12.21 6.00
N SER A 8 22.15 12.20 5.68
CA SER A 8 21.08 11.57 6.46
C SER A 8 20.49 10.39 5.71
N CYS A 9 20.44 9.23 6.36
CA CYS A 9 19.86 8.00 5.81
C CYS A 9 18.45 7.77 6.38
N LEU A 10 17.49 7.44 5.52
CA LEU A 10 16.14 7.02 5.88
C LEU A 10 15.88 5.61 5.34
N SER A 11 15.82 4.63 6.24
CA SER A 11 15.58 3.23 5.90
C SER A 11 14.21 2.75 6.37
N ILE A 12 13.55 1.92 5.56
CA ILE A 12 12.27 1.28 5.89
C ILE A 12 12.36 -0.24 5.75
N SER A 13 11.78 -0.94 6.72
CA SER A 13 11.65 -2.40 6.73
C SER A 13 10.18 -2.78 6.75
N LEU A 14 9.77 -3.59 5.77
CA LEU A 14 8.43 -4.11 5.54
C LEU A 14 8.51 -5.62 5.34
N LYS A 15 7.81 -6.40 6.19
CA LYS A 15 7.84 -7.87 6.14
C LYS A 15 7.45 -8.44 4.76
N PHE A 16 6.49 -7.79 4.10
CA PHE A 16 5.91 -8.16 2.81
C PHE A 16 6.54 -7.42 1.61
N PHE A 17 7.72 -6.79 1.78
CA PHE A 17 8.33 -6.02 0.68
C PHE A 17 8.61 -6.88 -0.55
N LYS A 18 8.99 -8.15 -0.36
CA LYS A 18 9.25 -9.09 -1.46
C LYS A 18 8.02 -9.29 -2.35
N GLU A 19 6.84 -9.38 -1.75
CA GLU A 19 5.57 -9.48 -2.48
C GLU A 19 5.32 -8.22 -3.31
N LEU A 20 5.62 -7.03 -2.76
CA LEU A 20 5.55 -5.78 -3.51
C LEU A 20 6.57 -5.72 -4.67
N GLN A 21 7.77 -6.28 -4.50
CA GLN A 21 8.79 -6.33 -5.55
C GLN A 21 8.33 -7.17 -6.75
N GLU A 22 7.62 -8.28 -6.53
CA GLU A 22 7.00 -9.08 -7.61
C GLU A 22 5.97 -8.27 -8.42
N HIS A 23 5.42 -7.22 -7.82
CA HIS A 23 4.48 -6.29 -8.45
C HIS A 23 5.10 -4.96 -8.89
N GLY A 24 6.42 -4.85 -8.96
CA GLY A 24 7.10 -3.71 -9.59
C GLY A 24 7.50 -2.58 -8.65
N ALA A 25 7.56 -2.82 -7.33
CA ALA A 25 7.99 -1.81 -6.35
C ALA A 25 9.33 -1.14 -6.68
N ASP A 26 10.32 -1.89 -7.15
CA ASP A 26 11.65 -1.34 -7.44
C ASP A 26 11.62 -0.31 -8.58
N ALA A 27 10.81 -0.55 -9.61
CA ALA A 27 10.69 0.36 -10.75
C ALA A 27 10.02 1.68 -10.34
N LEU A 28 8.95 1.60 -9.55
CA LEU A 28 8.26 2.78 -9.02
C LEU A 28 9.17 3.57 -8.08
N LEU A 29 9.86 2.91 -7.15
CA LEU A 29 10.76 3.58 -6.21
C LEU A 29 11.92 4.27 -6.93
N ARG A 30 12.46 3.67 -8.00
CA ARG A 30 13.47 4.33 -8.85
C ARG A 30 12.91 5.56 -9.56
N ARG A 31 11.68 5.50 -10.07
CA ARG A 31 10.99 6.64 -10.71
C ARG A 31 10.77 7.78 -9.71
N GLU A 32 10.30 7.46 -8.51
CA GLU A 32 9.98 8.46 -7.50
C GLU A 32 11.24 9.02 -6.85
N TYR A 33 12.13 8.19 -6.32
CA TYR A 33 13.24 8.65 -5.48
C TYR A 33 14.56 8.86 -6.23
N GLY A 34 14.72 8.27 -7.42
CA GLY A 34 15.83 8.56 -8.33
C GLY A 34 17.19 8.58 -7.64
N SER A 35 17.82 9.76 -7.61
CA SER A 35 19.14 10.00 -7.03
C SER A 35 19.23 9.79 -5.52
N TYR A 36 18.11 9.84 -4.80
CA TYR A 36 18.09 9.62 -3.35
C TYR A 36 18.06 8.14 -2.98
N LEU A 37 17.73 7.25 -3.92
CA LEU A 37 17.68 5.81 -3.66
C LEU A 37 19.11 5.24 -3.59
N THR A 38 19.43 4.53 -2.50
CA THR A 38 20.75 3.92 -2.31
C THR A 38 20.64 2.42 -2.03
N THR A 39 21.77 1.75 -1.86
CA THR A 39 21.83 0.35 -1.42
C THR A 39 21.15 0.23 -0.06
N PRO A 40 20.17 -0.68 0.11
CA PRO A 40 19.48 -0.86 1.39
C PRO A 40 20.45 -1.22 2.52
N GLU A 41 20.23 -0.62 3.69
CA GLU A 41 20.95 -0.98 4.91
C GLU A 41 20.64 -2.42 5.34
N PRO A 42 21.59 -3.13 6.00
CA PRO A 42 21.35 -4.48 6.47
C PRO A 42 20.11 -4.57 7.38
N GLY A 43 19.16 -5.43 7.03
CA GLY A 43 17.89 -5.61 7.76
C GLY A 43 16.74 -4.70 7.30
N TYR A 44 16.99 -3.79 6.36
CA TYR A 44 15.99 -2.93 5.74
C TYR A 44 15.78 -3.32 4.27
N ASN A 45 14.66 -2.87 3.71
CA ASN A 45 14.29 -3.18 2.34
C ASN A 45 14.61 -2.05 1.37
N VAL A 46 14.43 -0.81 1.82
CA VAL A 46 14.66 0.39 1.01
C VAL A 46 15.36 1.41 1.90
N SER A 47 16.40 2.04 1.35
CA SER A 47 17.12 3.13 2.01
C SER A 47 17.23 4.33 1.07
N LEU A 48 16.95 5.50 1.62
CA LEU A 48 17.13 6.79 0.96
C LEU A 48 18.28 7.54 1.62
N LEU A 49 19.19 8.09 0.83
CA LEU A 49 20.30 8.89 1.29
C LEU A 49 20.11 10.35 0.85
N PHE A 50 20.17 11.26 1.82
CA PHE A 50 20.06 12.70 1.59
C PHE A 50 21.37 13.37 1.98
N ASP A 51 22.01 14.01 1.01
CA ASP A 51 23.17 14.87 1.25
C ASP A 51 22.69 16.23 1.81
N LEU A 52 23.06 16.54 3.05
CA LEU A 52 22.68 17.78 3.75
C LEU A 52 23.45 19.00 3.24
N THR A 53 24.54 18.79 2.48
CA THR A 53 25.31 19.86 1.86
C THR A 53 24.73 20.29 0.51
N ALA A 54 23.96 19.42 -0.13
CA ALA A 54 23.39 19.61 -1.47
C ALA A 54 21.86 19.44 -1.49
N LEU A 55 21.15 20.11 -0.58
CA LEU A 55 19.68 20.05 -0.54
C LEU A 55 19.03 20.97 -1.59
N PRO A 56 17.89 20.57 -2.17
CA PRO A 56 17.11 21.41 -3.07
C PRO A 56 16.49 22.59 -2.30
N ALA A 57 16.24 23.70 -3.00
CA ALA A 57 15.62 24.89 -2.40
C ALA A 57 14.24 24.62 -1.76
N ASP A 58 13.47 23.67 -2.33
CA ASP A 58 12.21 23.21 -1.74
C ASP A 58 12.43 22.04 -0.77
N HIS A 59 12.76 22.39 0.48
CA HIS A 59 12.87 21.42 1.56
C HIS A 59 11.53 20.76 1.90
N SER A 60 10.43 21.51 1.79
CA SER A 60 9.11 21.04 2.22
C SER A 60 8.59 19.91 1.33
N GLY A 61 8.73 20.05 0.01
CA GLY A 61 8.39 19.01 -0.96
C GLY A 61 9.24 17.77 -0.79
N LEU A 62 10.54 17.92 -0.51
CA LEU A 62 11.43 16.79 -0.24
C LEU A 62 11.00 16.02 1.01
N ILE A 63 10.70 16.72 2.11
CA ILE A 63 10.24 16.10 3.37
C ILE A 63 8.91 15.38 3.16
N GLN A 64 7.96 16.00 2.46
CA GLN A 64 6.69 15.37 2.13
C GLN A 64 6.91 14.11 1.31
N LYS A 65 7.76 14.16 0.28
CA LYS A 65 8.10 13.02 -0.56
C LYS A 65 8.74 11.88 0.24
N ALA A 66 9.71 12.20 1.10
CA ALA A 66 10.33 11.22 2.01
C ALA A 66 9.31 10.59 2.96
N SER A 67 8.35 11.37 3.47
CA SER A 67 7.28 10.86 4.34
C SER A 67 6.34 9.86 3.65
N MET A 68 6.23 9.95 2.32
CA MET A 68 5.39 9.06 1.51
C MET A 68 6.07 7.73 1.13
N LEU A 69 7.26 7.42 1.66
CA LEU A 69 8.00 6.20 1.31
C LEU A 69 7.15 4.92 1.42
N LYS A 70 6.47 4.71 2.54
CA LYS A 70 5.59 3.54 2.72
C LYS A 70 4.45 3.52 1.70
N ARG A 71 3.83 4.67 1.42
CA ARG A 71 2.74 4.79 0.43
C ARG A 71 3.25 4.43 -0.96
N ASN A 72 4.42 4.93 -1.34
CA ASN A 72 4.99 4.69 -2.67
C ASN A 72 5.38 3.21 -2.86
N CYS A 73 5.87 2.53 -1.82
CA CYS A 73 6.08 1.08 -1.87
C CYS A 73 4.77 0.34 -2.23
N PHE A 74 3.66 0.69 -1.58
CA PHE A 74 2.35 0.09 -1.86
C PHE A 74 1.74 0.53 -3.19
N ALA A 75 2.02 1.75 -3.66
CA ALA A 75 1.44 2.27 -4.90
C ALA A 75 1.75 1.35 -6.10
N SER A 76 2.89 0.67 -6.08
CA SER A 76 3.34 -0.19 -7.18
C SER A 76 2.34 -1.29 -7.55
N VAL A 77 1.76 -1.95 -6.55
CA VAL A 77 0.76 -2.98 -6.81
C VAL A 77 -0.55 -2.40 -7.32
N PHE A 78 -0.93 -1.18 -6.94
CA PHE A 78 -2.14 -0.57 -7.49
C PHE A 78 -1.95 -0.09 -8.92
N GLU A 79 -0.85 0.63 -9.20
CA GLU A 79 -0.52 1.10 -10.56
C GLU A 79 -0.51 -0.06 -11.57
N LYS A 80 0.12 -1.18 -11.21
CA LYS A 80 0.20 -2.37 -12.08
C LYS A 80 -1.19 -2.93 -12.44
N TYR A 81 -2.12 -2.98 -11.49
CA TYR A 81 -3.45 -3.55 -11.75
C TYR A 81 -4.40 -2.57 -12.41
N PHE A 82 -4.23 -1.27 -12.17
CA PHE A 82 -4.91 -0.24 -12.97
C PHE A 82 -4.44 -0.29 -14.42
N GLU A 83 -3.14 -0.45 -14.68
CA GLU A 83 -2.60 -0.63 -16.04
C GLU A 83 -3.16 -1.89 -16.72
N PHE A 84 -3.29 -3.01 -16.00
CA PHE A 84 -3.93 -4.22 -16.54
C PHE A 84 -5.39 -3.98 -16.94
N GLN A 85 -6.14 -3.22 -16.15
CA GLN A 85 -7.52 -2.88 -16.49
C GLN A 85 -7.59 -1.91 -17.69
N GLU A 86 -6.77 -0.86 -17.70
CA GLU A 86 -6.72 0.13 -18.79
C GLU A 86 -6.31 -0.49 -20.13
N THR A 87 -5.40 -1.47 -20.10
CA THR A 87 -4.94 -2.18 -21.31
C THR A 87 -5.82 -3.36 -21.70
N GLY A 88 -6.86 -3.67 -20.92
CA GLY A 88 -7.77 -4.80 -21.18
C GLY A 88 -7.12 -6.18 -20.99
N GLN A 89 -6.06 -6.27 -20.18
CA GLN A 89 -5.39 -7.54 -19.87
C GLN A 89 -6.16 -8.31 -18.79
N GLU A 90 -7.10 -9.13 -19.22
CA GLU A 90 -7.89 -10.00 -18.35
C GLU A 90 -7.14 -11.27 -17.92
N GLY A 91 -7.58 -11.87 -16.80
CA GLY A 91 -7.10 -13.18 -16.35
C GLY A 91 -5.70 -13.20 -15.74
N GLN A 92 -5.13 -12.03 -15.43
CA GLN A 92 -3.85 -11.93 -14.72
C GLN A 92 -3.95 -12.51 -13.31
N LYS A 93 -2.86 -13.13 -12.85
CA LYS A 93 -2.79 -13.68 -11.49
C LYS A 93 -3.00 -12.55 -10.48
N ARG A 94 -3.97 -12.71 -9.58
CA ARG A 94 -4.23 -11.76 -8.48
C ARG A 94 -3.00 -11.55 -7.60
N ALA A 95 -2.84 -10.34 -7.06
CA ALA A 95 -1.83 -10.04 -6.06
C ALA A 95 -2.33 -10.53 -4.72
N VAL A 96 -1.42 -11.05 -3.91
CA VAL A 96 -1.68 -11.46 -2.53
C VAL A 96 -0.61 -10.79 -1.69
N ILE A 97 -1.02 -9.83 -0.87
CA ILE A 97 -0.11 -9.03 -0.05
C ILE A 97 -0.45 -9.24 1.42
N ASN A 98 0.43 -9.90 2.16
CA ASN A 98 0.33 -10.14 3.60
C ASN A 98 0.84 -8.92 4.38
N TYR A 99 0.08 -7.82 4.32
CA TYR A 99 0.49 -6.53 4.87
C TYR A 99 0.61 -6.52 6.41
N ARG A 100 -0.02 -7.48 7.09
CA ARG A 100 0.19 -7.82 8.51
C ARG A 100 0.25 -9.34 8.66
N GLU A 101 0.63 -9.81 9.85
CA GLU A 101 0.82 -11.24 10.13
C GLU A 101 -0.45 -12.07 9.89
N ASP A 102 -1.60 -11.54 10.32
CA ASP A 102 -2.89 -12.25 10.26
C ASP A 102 -3.86 -11.59 9.25
N GLU A 103 -3.40 -10.67 8.41
CA GLU A 103 -4.26 -9.93 7.47
C GLU A 103 -3.66 -9.93 6.06
N THR A 104 -4.55 -10.08 5.07
CA THR A 104 -4.15 -10.24 3.66
C THR A 104 -4.94 -9.28 2.79
N MET A 105 -4.27 -8.65 1.84
CA MET A 105 -4.87 -7.83 0.80
C MET A 105 -4.77 -8.55 -0.54
N TYR A 106 -5.89 -8.69 -1.25
CA TYR A 106 -5.95 -9.26 -2.58
C TYR A 106 -6.26 -8.17 -3.59
N ILE A 107 -5.59 -8.17 -4.74
CA ILE A 107 -5.88 -7.21 -5.82
C ILE A 107 -6.06 -8.00 -7.11
N GLU A 108 -7.16 -7.73 -7.81
CA GLU A 108 -7.51 -8.39 -9.07
C GLU A 108 -8.04 -7.35 -10.07
N ALA A 109 -7.58 -7.42 -11.31
CA ALA A 109 -8.08 -6.61 -12.40
C ALA A 109 -9.09 -7.43 -13.22
N LYS A 110 -10.25 -6.85 -13.49
CA LYS A 110 -11.28 -7.36 -14.40
C LYS A 110 -11.45 -6.39 -15.55
N ALA A 111 -12.21 -6.78 -16.58
CA ALA A 111 -12.45 -5.97 -17.76
C ALA A 111 -12.95 -4.54 -17.43
N ASP A 112 -13.88 -4.45 -16.49
CA ASP A 112 -14.64 -3.25 -16.18
C ASP A 112 -14.24 -2.58 -14.86
N ARG A 113 -13.37 -3.22 -14.06
CA ARG A 113 -13.05 -2.76 -12.70
C ARG A 113 -11.78 -3.39 -12.14
N VAL A 114 -11.21 -2.75 -11.13
CA VAL A 114 -10.18 -3.35 -10.26
C VAL A 114 -10.77 -3.64 -8.88
N THR A 115 -10.71 -4.90 -8.44
CA THR A 115 -11.22 -5.31 -7.12
C THR A 115 -10.06 -5.43 -6.13
N VAL A 116 -10.19 -4.77 -4.99
CA VAL A 116 -9.23 -4.84 -3.89
C VAL A 116 -9.94 -5.40 -2.67
N ILE A 117 -9.50 -6.54 -2.14
CA ILE A 117 -10.12 -7.22 -1.01
C ILE A 117 -9.18 -7.18 0.18
N PHE A 118 -9.59 -6.54 1.26
CA PHE A 118 -8.91 -6.57 2.55
C PHE A 118 -9.54 -7.64 3.43
N SER A 119 -8.78 -8.69 3.72
CA SER A 119 -9.10 -9.69 4.75
C SER A 119 -8.45 -9.25 6.05
N THR A 120 -9.25 -8.68 6.95
CA THR A 120 -8.81 -8.24 8.28
C THR A 120 -9.41 -9.13 9.37
N ILE A 121 -8.68 -9.32 10.45
CA ILE A 121 -9.12 -10.10 11.61
C ILE A 121 -9.24 -9.15 12.80
N PHE A 122 -10.40 -9.15 13.45
CA PHE A 122 -10.59 -8.44 14.71
C PHE A 122 -10.29 -9.40 15.86
N LYS A 123 -9.28 -9.06 16.67
CA LYS A 123 -8.85 -9.91 17.79
C LYS A 123 -9.81 -9.81 18.99
N ASP A 124 -10.43 -8.65 19.17
CA ASP A 124 -11.41 -8.41 20.22
C ASP A 124 -12.85 -8.63 19.68
N PRO A 125 -13.68 -9.48 20.32
CA PRO A 125 -15.08 -9.65 19.95
C PRO A 125 -15.90 -8.34 20.02
N ASP A 126 -15.55 -7.39 20.88
CA ASP A 126 -16.23 -6.10 20.96
C ASP A 126 -15.91 -5.23 19.74
N ASP A 127 -14.65 -5.26 19.26
CA ASP A 127 -14.22 -4.59 18.03
C ASP A 127 -14.93 -5.13 16.79
N VAL A 128 -15.31 -6.42 16.78
CA VAL A 128 -16.14 -7.00 15.72
C VAL A 128 -17.49 -6.28 15.63
N ILE A 129 -18.11 -5.98 16.78
CA ILE A 129 -19.41 -5.32 16.83
C ILE A 129 -19.29 -3.87 16.39
N ILE A 130 -18.29 -3.14 16.90
CA ILE A 130 -18.02 -1.74 16.52
C ILE A 130 -17.67 -1.67 15.03
N GLY A 131 -16.82 -2.58 14.54
CA GLY A 131 -16.45 -2.70 13.15
C GLY A 131 -17.67 -2.93 12.25
N LYS A 132 -18.57 -3.84 12.64
CA LYS A 132 -19.84 -4.06 11.92
C LYS A 132 -20.68 -2.79 11.82
N VAL A 133 -20.88 -2.08 12.93
CA VAL A 133 -21.67 -0.83 12.94
C VAL A 133 -20.99 0.23 12.07
N PHE A 134 -19.68 0.38 12.17
CA PHE A 134 -18.94 1.37 11.40
C PHE A 134 -19.03 1.09 9.90
N LEU A 135 -18.83 -0.16 9.49
CA LEU A 135 -18.95 -0.58 8.10
C LEU A 135 -20.40 -0.41 7.61
N GLN A 136 -21.40 -0.78 8.41
CA GLN A 136 -22.80 -0.58 8.06
C GLN A 136 -23.18 0.90 7.93
N VAL A 137 -22.66 1.80 8.78
CA VAL A 137 -22.96 3.24 8.69
C VAL A 137 -22.27 3.88 7.50
N ARG A 138 -21.01 3.51 7.22
CA ARG A 138 -20.23 4.07 6.11
C ARG A 138 -20.72 3.58 4.74
N PHE A 139 -21.30 2.38 4.68
CA PHE A 139 -21.67 1.72 3.42
C PHE A 139 -23.18 1.45 3.27
N GLY A 140 -23.99 1.63 4.31
CA GLY A 140 -25.46 1.50 4.27
C GLY A 140 -26.18 2.78 3.83
N CYS A 141 -25.52 3.94 3.85
CA CYS A 141 -26.02 5.14 3.19
C CYS A 141 -25.57 5.15 1.71
N VAL A 142 -26.41 4.60 0.82
CA VAL A 142 -26.28 4.74 -0.65
C VAL A 142 -26.67 6.17 -1.07
N LEU A 143 -25.96 7.18 -0.57
CA LEU A 143 -26.23 8.61 -0.87
C LEU A 143 -25.05 9.33 -1.51
N PHE A 144 -23.98 8.64 -1.91
CA PHE A 144 -22.88 9.25 -2.65
C PHE A 144 -22.62 8.55 -3.98
N GLN A 145 -23.15 9.14 -5.04
CA GLN A 145 -23.21 8.64 -6.42
C GLN A 145 -21.85 8.64 -7.16
N ILE A 146 -20.72 8.75 -6.45
CA ILE A 146 -19.37 8.88 -7.01
C ILE A 146 -18.29 8.08 -6.25
N SER A 147 -18.64 7.26 -5.25
CA SER A 147 -17.66 6.47 -4.48
C SER A 147 -17.61 5.01 -4.92
N GLN A 148 -16.38 4.50 -5.04
CA GLN A 148 -16.00 3.10 -5.21
C GLN A 148 -16.96 2.14 -4.47
N LEU A 149 -17.42 1.08 -5.14
CA LEU A 149 -18.40 0.14 -4.56
C LEU A 149 -17.70 -0.71 -3.50
N VAL A 150 -18.10 -0.59 -2.23
CA VAL A 150 -17.55 -1.41 -1.15
C VAL A 150 -18.55 -2.49 -0.73
N LEU A 151 -18.13 -3.76 -0.79
CA LEU A 151 -18.88 -4.93 -0.35
C LEU A 151 -18.20 -5.53 0.90
N VAL A 152 -18.93 -5.67 2.00
CA VAL A 152 -18.45 -6.31 3.22
C VAL A 152 -19.04 -7.72 3.32
N ILE A 153 -18.17 -8.72 3.38
CA ILE A 153 -18.55 -10.13 3.58
C ILE A 153 -18.04 -10.57 4.95
N HIS A 154 -18.96 -11.07 5.77
CA HIS A 154 -18.62 -11.72 7.03
C HIS A 154 -18.56 -13.23 6.79
N ASN A 155 -17.38 -13.82 6.94
CA ASN A 155 -17.21 -15.28 6.88
C ASN A 155 -17.25 -15.86 8.30
N LEU A 156 -17.89 -17.03 8.46
CA LEU A 156 -17.80 -17.84 9.68
C LEU A 156 -16.50 -18.68 9.58
N PRO A 157 -15.65 -18.74 10.63
CA PRO A 157 -15.99 -18.53 12.04
C PRO A 157 -15.54 -17.18 12.64
N HIS A 158 -16.50 -16.52 13.31
CA HIS A 158 -16.46 -15.51 14.39
C HIS A 158 -15.53 -14.26 14.39
N SER A 159 -14.47 -14.13 13.59
CA SER A 159 -13.55 -12.97 13.68
C SER A 159 -13.10 -12.36 12.36
N ASP A 160 -13.37 -13.03 11.24
CA ASP A 160 -12.85 -12.62 9.94
C ASP A 160 -13.81 -11.68 9.23
N VAL A 161 -13.34 -10.49 8.90
CA VAL A 161 -14.09 -9.49 8.15
C VAL A 161 -13.38 -9.22 6.84
N THR A 162 -14.08 -9.53 5.74
CA THR A 162 -13.59 -9.28 4.40
C THR A 162 -14.24 -8.02 3.85
N ILE A 163 -13.43 -7.00 3.58
CA ILE A 163 -13.85 -5.73 2.97
C ILE A 163 -13.38 -5.73 1.52
N SER A 164 -14.28 -5.86 0.58
CA SER A 164 -14.02 -5.74 -0.86
C SER A 164 -14.33 -4.33 -1.32
N CYS A 165 -13.37 -3.67 -1.96
CA CYS A 165 -13.49 -2.34 -2.55
C CYS A 165 -13.32 -2.49 -4.07
N CYS A 166 -14.35 -2.14 -4.83
CA CYS A 166 -14.35 -2.17 -6.29
C CYS A 166 -14.06 -0.77 -6.85
N PHE A 167 -12.84 -0.68 -7.37
CA PHE A 167 -12.23 0.16 -8.43
C PHE A 167 -13.05 0.36 -9.72
N LEU A 168 -14.03 1.25 -9.80
CA LEU A 168 -14.60 1.67 -11.10
C LEU A 168 -13.75 2.77 -11.73
#